data_AF-A0A953S0Q5-F1
#
_entry.id   AF-A0A953S0Q5-F1
#
_cell.length_a   1.000
_cell.length_b   1.000
_cell.length_c   1.000
_cell.angle_alpha   90.00
_cell.angle_beta   90.00
_cell.angle_gamma   90.00
#
_symmetry.space_group_name_H-M   'P 1'
#
loop_
_entity.id
_entity.type
_entity.pdbx_description
1 polymer ?
#
loop_
_entity_poly.entity_id
_entity_poly.type
_entity_poly.pdbx_seq_one_letter_code
_entity_poly.pdbx_strand_id
1 'polypeptide(L)'
;MTDKQHVVELLDRLGPDQLSAVAKLLEVIVHDDDDNLTDEDRRAVAASREYFRKGGAGVPFEQLVADLGLTMEQVRNNKSD
;
A
#
# COMPACT_ATOMS: atom_id res chain seq x y z
N MET A 1 31.38 -12.14 1.78
CA MET A 1 30.09 -12.54 2.36
C MET A 1 30.20 -12.32 3.85
N THR A 2 29.40 -11.41 4.40
CA THR A 2 29.25 -11.26 5.86
C THR A 2 28.44 -12.47 6.34
N ASP A 3 28.99 -13.28 7.24
CA ASP A 3 28.27 -14.42 7.80
C ASP A 3 27.41 -14.00 9.00
N LYS A 4 26.48 -14.87 9.40
CA LYS A 4 25.56 -14.60 10.52
C LYS A 4 26.33 -14.37 11.83
N GLN A 5 27.47 -15.04 12.00
CA GLN A 5 28.29 -14.95 13.20
C GLN A 5 28.86 -13.53 13.35
N HIS A 6 29.38 -12.97 12.27
CA HIS A 6 29.93 -11.62 12.25
C HIS A 6 28.87 -10.55 12.51
N VAL A 7 27.63 -10.73 12.02
CA VAL A 7 26.52 -9.81 12.32
C VAL A 7 26.16 -9.84 13.81
N VAL A 8 26.10 -11.02 14.44
CA VAL A 8 25.83 -11.15 15.87
C VAL A 8 26.92 -10.45 16.70
N GLU A 9 28.20 -10.63 16.34
CA GLU A 9 29.31 -9.95 17.02
C GLU A 9 29.25 -8.42 16.93
N LEU A 10 28.71 -7.87 15.83
CA LEU A 10 28.51 -6.44 15.69
C LEU A 10 27.35 -5.93 16.55
N LEU A 11 26.27 -6.70 16.65
CA LEU A 11 25.12 -6.38 17.50
C LEU A 11 25.51 -6.36 18.99
N ASP A 12 26.37 -7.28 19.42
CA ASP A 12 26.86 -7.35 20.81
C ASP A 12 27.70 -6.14 21.23
N ARG A 13 28.24 -5.37 20.26
CA ARG A 13 29.05 -4.16 20.51
C ARG A 13 28.23 -2.89 20.59
N LEU A 14 26.93 -2.94 20.28
CA LEU A 14 26.06 -1.76 20.27
C LEU A 14 25.67 -1.34 21.68
N GLY A 15 25.61 -0.03 21.90
CA GLY A 15 24.95 0.54 23.07
C GLY A 15 23.42 0.36 23.02
N PRO A 16 22.70 0.51 24.15
CA PRO A 16 21.25 0.24 24.22
C PRO A 16 20.41 1.04 23.21
N ASP A 17 20.73 2.31 23.00
CA ASP A 17 20.00 3.16 22.03
C ASP A 17 20.27 2.74 20.58
N GLN A 18 21.50 2.35 20.27
CA GLN A 18 21.90 1.88 18.95
C GLN A 18 21.28 0.52 18.64
N LEU A 19 21.26 -0.38 19.62
CA LEU A 19 20.62 -1.68 19.50
C LEU A 19 19.12 -1.53 19.26
N SER A 20 18.46 -0.60 19.96
CA SER A 20 17.04 -0.28 19.75
C SER A 20 16.75 0.23 18.34
N ALA A 21 17.60 1.12 17.81
CA ALA A 21 17.47 1.62 16.44
C ALA A 21 17.69 0.52 15.39
N VAL A 22 18.71 -0.32 15.58
CA VAL A 22 19.03 -1.43 14.66
C VAL A 22 17.98 -2.53 14.72
N ALA A 23 17.43 -2.83 15.90
CA ALA A 23 16.33 -3.79 16.04
C ALA A 23 15.11 -3.35 15.22
N LYS A 24 14.70 -2.08 15.31
CA LYS A 24 13.60 -1.54 14.50
C LYS A 24 13.89 -1.61 13.00
N LEU A 25 15.13 -1.35 12.58
CA LEU A 25 15.51 -1.49 11.18
C LEU A 25 15.45 -2.95 10.72
N LEU A 26 15.93 -3.88 11.55
CA LEU A 26 15.86 -5.31 11.26
C LEU A 26 14.40 -5.76 11.18
N GLU A 27 13.53 -5.30 12.07
CA GLU A 27 12.08 -5.54 12.01
C GLU A 27 11.50 -5.12 10.66
N VAL A 28 11.83 -3.94 10.15
CA VAL A 28 11.38 -3.48 8.81
C VAL A 28 11.95 -4.34 7.69
N ILE A 29 13.23 -4.74 7.77
CA ILE A 29 13.88 -5.54 6.71
C ILE A 29 13.32 -6.97 6.67
N VAL A 30 13.01 -7.56 7.83
CA VAL A 30 12.46 -8.92 7.92
C VAL A 30 10.94 -8.96 7.84
N HIS A 31 10.28 -7.80 8.00
CA HIS A 31 8.88 -7.67 7.65
C HIS A 31 8.79 -7.83 6.14
N ASP A 32 8.35 -9.00 5.72
CA ASP A 32 7.92 -9.21 4.35
C ASP A 32 6.63 -8.40 4.20
N ASP A 33 6.77 -7.16 3.72
CA ASP A 33 5.65 -6.44 3.13
C ASP A 33 5.22 -7.31 1.94
N ASP A 34 4.32 -8.27 2.19
CA ASP A 34 3.62 -9.09 1.18
C ASP A 34 2.65 -8.22 0.34
N ASP A 35 3.01 -6.95 0.15
CA ASP A 35 2.49 -5.97 -0.79
C ASP A 35 3.16 -6.13 -2.17
N ASN A 36 4.02 -7.13 -2.34
CA ASN A 36 4.50 -7.54 -3.64
C ASN A 36 3.30 -8.04 -4.45
N LEU A 37 2.85 -7.22 -5.40
CA LEU A 37 1.80 -7.60 -6.36
C LEU A 37 2.04 -9.02 -6.85
N THR A 38 1.06 -9.89 -6.64
CA THR A 38 1.11 -11.24 -7.22
C THR A 38 1.10 -11.12 -8.75
N ASP A 39 1.42 -12.20 -9.47
CA ASP A 39 1.26 -12.20 -10.92
C ASP A 39 -0.20 -11.95 -11.35
N GLU A 40 -1.15 -12.33 -10.50
CA GLU A 40 -2.56 -12.02 -10.70
C GLU A 40 -2.83 -10.53 -10.56
N ASP A 41 -2.33 -9.89 -9.51
CA ASP A 41 -2.49 -8.44 -9.31
C ASP A 41 -1.88 -7.64 -10.46
N ARG A 42 -0.68 -8.04 -10.93
CA ARG A 42 -0.04 -7.40 -12.08
C ARG A 42 -0.90 -7.52 -13.34
N ARG A 43 -1.50 -8.70 -13.59
CA ARG A 43 -2.42 -8.90 -14.71
C ARG A 43 -3.69 -8.06 -14.56
N ALA A 44 -4.27 -8.01 -13.36
CA ALA A 44 -5.47 -7.21 -13.08
C ALA A 44 -5.22 -5.71 -13.31
N VAL A 45 -4.09 -5.19 -12.85
CA VAL A 45 -3.67 -3.80 -13.08
C VAL A 45 -3.44 -3.53 -14.57
N ALA A 46 -2.78 -4.44 -15.30
CA ALA A 46 -2.56 -4.29 -16.73
C ALA A 46 -3.89 -4.25 -17.52
N ALA A 47 -4.81 -5.17 -17.21
CA ALA A 47 -6.13 -5.23 -17.81
C ALA A 47 -6.95 -3.97 -17.52
N SER A 48 -6.93 -3.49 -16.27
CA SER A 48 -7.58 -2.24 -15.86
C SER A 48 -7.05 -1.03 -16.63
N ARG A 49 -5.72 -0.89 -16.73
CA ARG A 49 -5.07 0.18 -17.52
C ARG A 49 -5.48 0.14 -18.99
N GLU A 50 -5.57 -1.05 -19.59
CA GLU A 50 -6.01 -1.19 -20.98
C GLU A 50 -7.49 -0.85 -21.16
N TYR A 51 -8.35 -1.30 -20.24
CA TYR A 51 -9.77 -0.99 -20.23
C TYR A 51 -10.04 0.53 -20.21
N PHE A 52 -9.39 1.27 -19.30
CA PHE A 52 -9.54 2.72 -19.22
C PHE A 52 -8.91 3.45 -20.41
N ARG A 53 -7.82 2.93 -21.00
CA ARG A 53 -7.25 3.49 -22.24
C ARG A 53 -8.23 3.43 -23.41
N LYS A 54 -9.09 2.42 -23.44
CA LYS A 54 -10.16 2.27 -24.46
C LYS A 54 -11.42 3.10 -24.15
N GLY A 55 -11.37 3.96 -23.14
CA GLY A 55 -12.46 4.83 -22.72
C GLY A 55 -13.27 4.29 -21.54
N GLY A 56 -13.26 2.96 -21.32
CA GLY A 56 -14.03 2.29 -20.26
C GLY A 56 -15.55 2.50 -20.36
N ALA A 57 -16.34 1.58 -19.81
CA ALA A 57 -17.70 1.90 -19.41
C ALA A 57 -17.62 2.59 -18.05
N GLY A 58 -17.75 3.91 -18.04
CA GLY A 58 -18.01 4.65 -16.81
C GLY A 58 -19.42 4.37 -16.29
N VAL A 59 -19.67 4.71 -15.03
CA VAL A 59 -21.03 4.80 -14.49
C VAL A 59 -21.47 6.25 -14.45
N PRO A 60 -22.75 6.57 -14.72
CA PRO A 60 -23.28 7.91 -14.48
C PRO A 60 -23.05 8.31 -13.03
N PHE A 61 -22.70 9.57 -12.80
CA PHE A 61 -22.39 10.05 -11.45
C PHE A 61 -23.59 9.88 -10.51
N GLU A 62 -24.79 10.13 -11.01
CA GLU A 62 -26.05 9.97 -10.28
C GLU A 62 -26.30 8.50 -9.87
N GLN A 63 -25.92 7.55 -10.72
CA GLN A 63 -26.03 6.13 -10.43
C GLN A 63 -25.08 5.73 -9.31
N LEU A 64 -23.81 6.19 -9.37
CA LEU A 64 -22.82 5.94 -8.32
C LEU A 64 -23.29 6.48 -6.95
N VAL A 65 -23.86 7.68 -6.95
CA VAL A 65 -24.40 8.31 -5.73
C VAL A 65 -25.53 7.47 -5.13
N ALA A 66 -26.44 6.96 -5.97
CA ALA A 66 -27.50 6.06 -5.52
C ALA A 66 -26.96 4.71 -5.00
N ASP A 67 -25.98 4.12 -5.69
CA ASP A 67 -25.37 2.84 -5.28
C ASP A 67 -24.66 2.93 -3.92
N LEU A 68 -24.13 4.11 -3.58
CA LEU A 68 -23.54 4.40 -2.27
C LEU A 68 -24.58 4.74 -1.18
N GLY A 69 -25.88 4.70 -1.50
CA GLY A 69 -26.96 5.02 -0.57
C GLY A 69 -27.09 6.51 -0.26
N LEU A 70 -26.55 7.37 -1.12
CA LEU A 70 -26.58 8.82 -1.00
C LEU A 70 -27.62 9.44 -1.92
N THR A 71 -28.04 10.66 -1.59
CA THR A 71 -28.86 11.51 -2.47
C THR A 71 -28.01 12.59 -3.13
N MET A 72 -28.44 13.05 -4.31
CA MET A 72 -27.77 14.15 -4.99
C MET A 72 -27.80 15.47 -4.19
N GLU A 73 -28.79 15.65 -3.30
CA GLU A 73 -28.85 16.80 -2.40
C GLU A 73 -27.75 16.75 -1.33
N GLN A 74 -27.53 15.58 -0.71
CA GLN A 74 -26.44 15.39 0.25
C GLN A 74 -25.06 15.67 -0.39
N VAL A 75 -24.86 15.26 -1.64
CA VAL A 75 -23.61 15.52 -2.38
C VAL A 75 -23.44 17.01 -2.71
N ARG A 76 -24.51 17.70 -3.12
CA ARG A 76 -24.48 19.13 -3.47
C ARG A 76 -24.31 20.04 -2.26
N ASN A 77 -24.88 19.64 -1.12
CA ASN A 77 -24.84 20.39 0.13
C ASN A 77 -23.56 20.16 0.94
N ASN A 78 -22.72 19.20 0.54
CA ASN A 78 -21.39 18.97 1.10
C ASN A 78 -20.29 19.88 0.51
N LYS A 79 -20.67 20.99 -0.15
CA LYS A 79 -19.72 22.07 -0.46
C LYS A 79 -19.43 22.82 0.84
N SER A 80 -18.39 22.41 1.54
CA SER A 80 -17.77 23.21 2.60
C SER A 80 -17.28 24.55 2.04
N ASP A 81 -17.40 25.62 2.86
CA ASP A 81 -16.65 26.88 2.72
C ASP A 81 -15.15 26.66 2.46
#